data_AF-A0A6G7XH43-F1
#
_entry.id   AF-A0A6G7XH43-F1
#
_cell.length_a   1.000
_cell.length_b   1.000
_cell.length_c   1.000
_cell.angle_alpha   90.00
_cell.angle_beta   90.00
_cell.angle_gamma   90.00
#
_symmetry.space_group_name_H-M   'P 1'
#
loop_
_entity.id
_entity.type
_entity.pdbx_description
1 polymer ?
#
loop_
_entity_poly.entity_id
_entity_poly.type
_entity_poly.pdbx_seq_one_letter_code
_entity_poly.pdbx_strand_id
1 'polypeptide(L)'
;MTVRHIVTWKLSGESIADRDAQAAEIIAVLEPLNGRIEGLQSLKLYRNTLNHEANWDLTLESVHDDAEALAHYATHPEHLAAVDVVKQRTVGRACVDLVE
;
A
#
# COMPACT_ATOMS: atom_id res chain seq x y z
N MET A 1 -14.40 0.08 -16.37
CA MET A 1 -13.09 0.73 -16.56
C MET A 1 -12.32 0.42 -15.31
N THR A 2 -11.11 -0.10 -15.44
CA THR A 2 -10.32 -0.51 -14.28
C THR A 2 -9.89 0.69 -13.48
N VAL A 3 -9.69 0.53 -12.18
CA VAL A 3 -9.19 1.59 -11.31
C VAL A 3 -7.80 1.22 -10.82
N ARG A 4 -6.82 2.09 -11.07
CA ARG A 4 -5.49 1.99 -10.46
C ARG A 4 -5.46 2.86 -9.21
N HIS A 5 -5.22 2.21 -8.08
CA HIS A 5 -5.08 2.82 -6.76
C HIS A 5 -3.61 2.81 -6.35
N ILE A 6 -3.01 4.00 -6.25
CA ILE A 6 -1.61 4.20 -5.90
C ILE A 6 -1.54 4.94 -4.57
N VAL A 7 -0.96 4.30 -3.56
CA VAL A 7 -0.71 4.91 -2.25
C VAL A 7 0.77 4.90 -1.98
N THR A 8 1.32 5.99 -1.47
CA THR A 8 2.69 6.02 -1.00
C THR A 8 2.72 6.48 0.45
N TRP A 9 3.67 5.96 1.22
CA TRP A 9 3.81 6.23 2.65
C TRP A 9 5.20 6.75 3.03
N LYS A 10 5.22 7.69 3.98
CA LYS A 10 6.41 8.07 4.73
C LYS A 10 6.41 7.26 6.02
N LEU A 11 7.51 6.55 6.29
CA LEU A 11 7.62 5.63 7.42
C LEU A 11 8.16 6.32 8.67
N SER A 12 7.81 5.81 9.85
CA SER A 12 8.14 6.43 11.14
C SER A 12 9.57 6.16 11.62
N GLY A 13 10.27 5.19 11.02
CA GLY A 13 11.63 4.83 11.39
C GLY A 13 12.63 5.99 11.25
N GLU A 14 13.53 6.13 12.22
CA GLU A 14 14.49 7.22 12.27
C GLU A 14 15.65 6.98 11.29
N SER A 15 16.12 5.73 11.17
CA SER A 15 17.14 5.33 10.21
C SER A 15 16.56 4.68 8.95
N ILE A 16 17.39 4.55 7.90
CA ILE A 16 17.02 3.78 6.69
C ILE A 16 16.72 2.33 7.05
N ALA A 17 17.53 1.72 7.93
CA ALA A 17 17.35 0.33 8.36
C ALA A 17 16.02 0.12 9.10
N ASP A 18 15.61 1.07 9.95
CA ASP A 18 14.31 1.00 10.62
C ASP A 18 13.17 1.05 9.60
N ARG A 19 13.25 1.96 8.62
CA ARG A 19 12.25 2.09 7.55
C ARG A 19 12.22 0.86 6.65
N ASP A 20 13.35 0.20 6.41
CA ASP A 20 13.41 -1.05 5.65
C ASP A 20 12.71 -2.19 6.39
N ALA A 21 12.93 -2.30 7.71
CA ALA A 21 12.22 -3.29 8.55
C ALA A 21 10.71 -3.01 8.57
N GLN A 22 10.30 -1.76 8.76
CA GLN A 22 8.89 -1.35 8.72
C GLN A 22 8.24 -1.61 7.35
N ALA A 23 8.96 -1.33 6.26
CA ALA A 23 8.49 -1.65 4.92
C ALA A 23 8.29 -3.15 4.74
N ALA A 24 9.21 -3.98 5.21
CA ALA A 24 9.08 -5.43 5.15
C ALA A 24 7.85 -5.94 5.92
N GLU A 25 7.55 -5.37 7.10
CA GLU A 25 6.33 -5.69 7.86
C GLU A 25 5.06 -5.34 7.07
N ILE A 26 5.02 -4.15 6.44
CA ILE A 26 3.89 -3.71 5.62
C ILE A 26 3.70 -4.62 4.39
N ILE A 27 4.80 -4.94 3.70
CA ILE A 27 4.81 -5.82 2.53
C ILE A 27 4.25 -7.20 2.91
N ALA A 28 4.70 -7.77 4.03
CA ALA A 28 4.30 -9.09 4.49
C ALA A 28 2.79 -9.21 4.79
N VAL A 29 2.11 -8.11 5.13
CA VAL A 29 0.67 -8.12 5.40
C VAL A 29 -0.19 -7.73 4.20
N LEU A 30 0.34 -6.96 3.24
CA LEU A 30 -0.41 -6.49 2.07
C LEU A 30 -0.25 -7.39 0.84
N GLU A 31 0.95 -7.89 0.54
CA GLU A 31 1.16 -8.74 -0.64
C GLU A 31 0.28 -10.00 -0.67
N PRO A 32 0.02 -10.69 0.46
CA PRO A 32 -0.84 -11.87 0.46
C PRO A 32 -2.30 -11.59 0.10
N LEU A 33 -2.75 -10.33 0.07
CA LEU A 33 -4.12 -9.98 -0.35
C LEU A 33 -4.37 -10.25 -1.83
N ASN A 34 -3.31 -10.38 -2.65
CA ASN A 34 -3.42 -10.80 -4.03
C ASN A 34 -4.20 -12.11 -4.15
N GLY A 35 -5.30 -12.08 -4.92
CA GLY A 35 -6.15 -13.24 -5.14
C GLY A 35 -7.05 -13.63 -3.95
N ARG A 36 -7.12 -12.82 -2.88
CA ARG A 36 -8.00 -13.06 -1.72
C ARG A 36 -9.26 -12.20 -1.70
N ILE A 37 -9.24 -11.06 -2.37
CA ILE A 37 -10.33 -10.08 -2.38
C ILE A 37 -10.91 -10.03 -3.79
N GLU A 38 -12.22 -10.24 -3.90
CA GLU A 38 -12.93 -10.14 -5.18
C GLU A 38 -12.79 -8.72 -5.75
N GLY A 39 -12.53 -8.62 -7.05
CA GLY A 39 -12.32 -7.35 -7.73
C GLY A 39 -10.91 -6.77 -7.65
N LEU A 40 -10.01 -7.32 -6.81
CA LEU A 40 -8.59 -6.96 -6.79
C LEU A 40 -7.82 -7.77 -7.84
N GLN A 41 -7.42 -7.13 -8.94
CA GLN A 41 -6.69 -7.77 -10.03
C GLN A 41 -5.20 -7.95 -9.72
N SER A 42 -4.58 -6.95 -9.11
CA SER A 42 -3.18 -7.02 -8.70
C SER A 42 -2.86 -6.02 -7.59
N LEU A 43 -1.86 -6.33 -6.78
CA LEU A 43 -1.30 -5.48 -5.74
C LEU A 43 0.21 -5.71 -5.69
N LYS A 44 0.99 -4.64 -5.76
CA LYS A 44 2.45 -4.66 -5.68
C LYS A 44 2.94 -3.55 -4.76
N LEU A 45 4.04 -3.80 -4.07
CA LEU A 45 4.71 -2.80 -3.26
C LEU A 45 6.13 -2.55 -3.76
N TYR A 46 6.57 -1.31 -3.63
CA TYR A 46 7.87 -0.84 -4.10
C TYR A 46 8.54 -0.01 -3.01
N ARG A 47 9.62 -0.56 -2.44
CA ARG A 47 10.48 0.16 -1.51
C ARG A 47 11.34 1.16 -2.28
N ASN A 48 11.35 2.42 -1.83
CA ASN A 48 12.26 3.43 -2.39
C ASN A 48 13.72 3.10 -2.06
N THR A 49 14.60 3.22 -3.06
CA THR A 49 16.04 2.86 -2.96
C THR A 49 16.98 4.06 -3.14
N LEU A 50 16.45 5.24 -3.48
CA LEU A 50 17.25 6.43 -3.81
C LEU A 50 16.68 7.67 -3.14
N ASN A 51 17.51 8.68 -2.87
CA ASN A 51 17.10 9.98 -2.34
C ASN A 51 16.20 9.91 -1.09
N HIS A 52 16.57 9.07 -0.11
CA HIS A 52 15.75 8.78 1.10
C HIS A 52 15.34 10.00 1.94
N GLU A 53 16.04 11.12 1.82
CA GLU A 53 15.72 12.38 2.51
C GLU A 53 14.57 13.13 1.85
N ALA A 54 14.44 13.06 0.52
CA ALA A 54 13.42 13.78 -0.24
C ALA A 54 12.23 12.91 -0.64
N ASN A 55 12.48 11.64 -0.96
CA ASN A 55 11.46 10.73 -1.46
C ASN A 55 10.60 10.13 -0.32
N TRP A 56 9.43 9.62 -0.71
CA TRP A 56 8.62 8.75 0.12
C TRP A 56 9.24 7.37 0.23
N ASP A 57 8.82 6.58 1.23
CA ASP A 57 9.56 5.38 1.61
C ASP A 57 9.03 4.11 0.94
N LEU A 58 7.71 3.97 0.81
CA LEU A 58 7.08 2.76 0.28
C LEU A 58 5.84 3.12 -0.54
N THR A 59 5.72 2.56 -1.74
CA THR A 59 4.54 2.75 -2.61
C THR A 59 3.83 1.43 -2.81
N LEU A 60 2.50 1.41 -2.63
CA LEU A 60 1.60 0.38 -3.10
C LEU A 60 0.96 0.83 -4.41
N GLU A 61 0.90 -0.10 -5.36
CA GLU A 61 0.12 0.01 -6.59
C GLU A 61 -0.83 -1.17 -6.65
N SER A 62 -2.13 -0.90 -6.81
CA SER A 62 -3.13 -1.93 -7.00
C SER A 62 -4.07 -1.60 -8.16
N VAL A 63 -4.60 -2.64 -8.81
CA VAL A 63 -5.55 -2.54 -9.92
C VAL A 63 -6.83 -3.25 -9.53
N HIS A 64 -7.96 -2.59 -9.75
CA HIS A 64 -9.30 -3.07 -9.41
C HIS A 64 -10.18 -3.09 -10.65
N ASP A 65 -11.18 -3.99 -10.68
CA ASP A 65 -12.11 -4.13 -11.80
C ASP A 65 -12.85 -2.82 -12.13
N ASP A 66 -13.24 -2.08 -11.09
CA ASP A 66 -13.88 -0.77 -11.15
C ASP A 66 -13.82 -0.04 -9.77
N ALA A 67 -14.54 1.07 -9.66
CA ALA A 67 -14.60 1.86 -8.43
C ALA A 67 -15.37 1.17 -7.29
N GLU A 68 -16.34 0.30 -7.61
CA GLU A 68 -17.08 -0.48 -6.60
C GLU A 68 -16.18 -1.57 -6.02
N ALA A 69 -15.38 -2.23 -6.85
CA ALA A 69 -14.34 -3.17 -6.41
C ALA A 69 -13.31 -2.50 -5.49
N LEU A 70 -12.85 -1.28 -5.81
CA LEU A 70 -11.95 -0.53 -4.93
C LEU A 70 -12.62 -0.20 -3.57
N ALA A 71 -13.89 0.20 -3.58
CA ALA A 71 -14.63 0.48 -2.35
C ALA A 71 -14.83 -0.79 -1.49
N HIS A 72 -15.11 -1.93 -2.13
CA HIS A 72 -15.16 -3.23 -1.48
C HIS A 72 -13.82 -3.59 -0.85
N TYR A 73 -12.73 -3.53 -1.62
CA TYR A 73 -11.37 -3.75 -1.13
C TYR A 73 -11.03 -2.88 0.08
N ALA A 74 -11.34 -1.58 0.02
CA ALA A 74 -11.03 -0.63 1.09
C ALA A 74 -11.68 -1.00 2.45
N THR A 75 -12.82 -1.69 2.42
CA THR A 75 -13.59 -2.09 3.61
C THR A 75 -13.48 -3.58 3.94
N HIS A 76 -12.78 -4.36 3.12
CA HIS A 76 -12.64 -5.80 3.32
C HIS A 76 -11.90 -6.12 4.63
N PRO A 77 -12.35 -7.08 5.46
CA PRO A 77 -11.74 -7.35 6.76
C PRO A 77 -10.23 -7.66 6.71
N GLU A 78 -9.78 -8.38 5.69
CA GLU A 78 -8.35 -8.68 5.51
C GLU A 78 -7.53 -7.43 5.16
N HIS A 79 -8.09 -6.52 4.37
CA HIS A 79 -7.45 -5.24 4.08
C HIS A 79 -7.40 -4.35 5.33
N LEU A 80 -8.50 -4.28 6.10
CA LEU A 80 -8.53 -3.51 7.34
C LEU A 80 -7.50 -4.01 8.36
N ALA A 81 -7.32 -5.32 8.49
CA ALA A 81 -6.28 -5.91 9.34
C ALA A 81 -4.87 -5.50 8.90
N ALA A 82 -4.61 -5.46 7.58
CA ALA A 82 -3.34 -4.97 7.05
C ALA A 82 -3.16 -3.45 7.28
N VAL A 83 -4.22 -2.66 7.12
CA VAL A 83 -4.22 -1.21 7.36
C VAL A 83 -3.87 -0.87 8.80
N ASP A 84 -4.27 -1.68 9.78
CA ASP A 84 -3.92 -1.45 11.18
C ASP A 84 -2.40 -1.56 11.42
N VAL A 85 -1.73 -2.48 10.73
CA VAL A 85 -0.26 -2.59 10.75
C VAL A 85 0.37 -1.38 10.06
N VAL A 86 -0.12 -1.01 8.86
CA VAL A 86 0.37 0.15 8.11
C VAL A 86 0.33 1.42 8.96
N LYS A 87 -0.82 1.72 9.58
CA LYS A 87 -1.00 2.94 10.39
C LYS A 87 -0.01 3.07 11.53
N GLN A 88 0.44 1.95 12.12
CA GLN A 88 1.42 1.96 13.21
C GLN A 88 2.85 2.26 12.75
N ARG A 89 3.12 2.20 11.43
CA ARG A 89 4.46 2.37 10.85
C ARG A 89 4.59 3.63 9.99
N THR A 90 3.51 4.35 9.75
CA THR A 90 3.49 5.49 8.82
C THR A 90 3.26 6.81 9.53
N VAL A 91 3.94 7.86 9.08
CA VAL A 91 3.74 9.26 9.52
C VAL A 91 3.18 10.16 8.42
N GLY A 92 3.14 9.67 7.18
CA GLY A 92 2.55 10.38 6.04
C GLY A 92 1.92 9.40 5.06
N ARG A 93 0.84 9.85 4.40
CA ARG A 93 0.13 9.11 3.35
C ARG A 93 -0.24 10.05 2.21
N ALA A 94 0.06 9.67 0.97
CA ALA A 94 -0.47 10.30 -0.24
C ALA A 94 -1.08 9.23 -1.14
N CYS A 95 -2.15 9.59 -1.87
CA CYS A 95 -2.94 8.64 -2.64
C CYS A 95 -3.42 9.29 -3.93
N VAL A 96 -3.38 8.52 -5.02
CA VAL A 96 -3.95 8.90 -6.32
C VAL A 96 -4.72 7.70 -6.86
N ASP A 97 -5.96 7.96 -7.27
CA ASP A 97 -6.81 7.00 -7.95
C ASP A 97 -7.06 7.49 -9.37
N LEU A 98 -6.91 6.61 -10.34
CA LEU A 98 -7.20 6.92 -11.74
C LEU A 98 -7.98 5.80 -12.42
N VAL A 99 -8.82 6.18 -13.37
CA VAL A 99 -9.62 5.28 -14.19
C VAL A 99 -8.87 5.02 -15.49
N GLU A 100 -8.71 3.74 -15.85
CA GLU A 100 -8.05 3.25 -17.07
C GLU A 100 -9.03 2.58 -18.03
#